data_AF-A0AAN5D4X5-F1
#
_entry.id   AF-A0AAN5D4X5-F1
#
_cell.length_a   1.000
_cell.length_b   1.000
_cell.length_c   1.000
_cell.angle_alpha   90.00
_cell.angle_beta   90.00
_cell.angle_gamma   90.00
#
_symmetry.space_group_name_H-M   'P 1'
#
loop_
_entity.id
_entity.type
_entity.pdbx_description
1 polymer ?
#
loop_
_entity_poly.entity_id
_entity_poly.type
_entity_poly.pdbx_seq_one_letter_code
_entity_poly.pdbx_strand_id
1 'polypeptide(L)'
;GTTSVADSAGNIRSRDAPFVDLKYTTFGFSFLQETVEKALREMMADDGNGKAVDDIGAYAQQEPYPCYTKDTFNVTLFLAIFVVLSWMVPSALLVKNIVYEKEQRLKELMRIMGLGDSIHFLSWALISLALNALSILIICSLLKWGEILPECDISLLLSFLFLFALASIAQSLLLSTFFSNANI
;
A
#
# COMPACT_ATOMS: atom_id res chain seq x y z
N GLY A 1 15.14 -2.52 7.55
CA GLY A 1 14.64 -2.49 8.95
C GLY A 1 13.76 -3.69 9.23
N THR A 2 14.33 -4.89 9.10
CA THR A 2 13.68 -6.21 9.32
C THR A 2 14.60 -7.16 10.11
N THR A 3 15.85 -6.76 10.34
CA THR A 3 16.89 -7.56 10.98
C THR A 3 16.70 -7.75 12.48
N SER A 4 15.83 -6.98 13.14
CA SER A 4 15.54 -7.21 14.57
C SER A 4 14.55 -8.34 14.81
N VAL A 5 13.90 -8.86 13.75
CA VAL A 5 12.89 -9.94 13.82
C VAL A 5 13.34 -11.16 13.01
N ALA A 6 14.38 -11.03 12.18
CA ALA A 6 14.95 -12.15 11.45
C ALA A 6 15.75 -13.05 12.41
N ASP A 7 15.35 -14.32 12.52
CA ASP A 7 16.14 -15.35 13.19
C ASP A 7 17.49 -15.45 12.47
N SER A 8 18.53 -15.00 13.15
CA SER A 8 19.91 -15.15 12.70
C SER A 8 20.54 -16.30 13.45
N ALA A 9 21.29 -17.15 12.76
CA ALA A 9 22.04 -18.25 13.39
C ALA A 9 23.00 -17.77 14.51
N GLY A 10 23.32 -16.46 14.55
CA GLY A 10 24.12 -15.84 15.59
C GLY A 10 23.35 -15.32 16.82
N ASN A 11 22.01 -15.37 16.84
CA ASN A 11 21.20 -14.87 17.96
C ASN A 11 20.38 -16.02 18.57
N ILE A 12 20.94 -16.65 19.61
CA ILE A 12 20.38 -17.82 20.29
C ILE A 12 19.28 -17.42 21.30
N ARG A 13 19.03 -16.12 21.50
CA ARG A 13 18.07 -15.62 22.49
C ARG A 13 16.63 -15.74 21.98
N SER A 14 15.74 -16.21 22.85
CA SER A 14 14.30 -16.25 22.59
C SER A 14 13.76 -14.86 22.26
N ARG A 15 12.73 -14.82 21.40
CA ARG A 15 12.19 -13.62 20.76
C ARG A 15 11.37 -12.70 21.70
N ASP A 16 11.49 -12.93 23.01
CA ASP A 16 10.69 -12.30 24.04
C ASP A 16 11.41 -11.04 24.52
N ALA A 17 10.77 -9.88 24.37
CA ALA A 17 11.21 -8.67 25.03
C ALA A 17 10.37 -8.52 26.32
N PRO A 18 10.77 -9.11 27.46
CA PRO A 18 9.92 -9.18 28.65
C PRO A 18 9.43 -7.79 29.12
N PHE A 19 10.28 -6.77 29.00
CA PHE A 19 9.96 -5.39 29.36
C PHE A 19 8.95 -4.70 28.43
N VAL A 20 8.76 -5.21 27.21
CA VAL A 20 7.87 -4.62 26.19
C VAL A 20 6.60 -5.45 26.04
N ASP A 21 6.75 -6.77 25.94
CA ASP A 21 5.67 -7.71 25.61
C ASP A 21 4.93 -8.21 26.87
N LEU A 22 5.60 -8.30 28.02
CA LEU A 22 5.00 -8.77 29.28
C LEU A 22 5.07 -7.71 30.39
N LYS A 23 4.59 -6.49 30.12
CA LYS A 23 4.59 -5.39 31.10
C LYS A 23 3.88 -5.74 32.41
N TYR A 24 2.74 -6.45 32.33
CA TYR A 24 1.93 -6.80 33.50
C TYR A 24 2.60 -7.82 34.44
N THR A 25 3.46 -8.70 33.93
CA THR A 25 4.25 -9.61 34.76
C THR A 25 5.57 -8.98 35.18
N THR A 26 6.23 -8.23 34.28
CA THR A 26 7.53 -7.61 34.53
C THR A 26 7.46 -6.47 35.56
N PHE A 27 6.43 -5.62 35.51
CA PHE A 27 6.21 -4.56 36.52
C PHE A 27 5.39 -5.05 37.73
N GLY A 28 5.01 -6.33 37.76
CA GLY A 28 4.42 -6.99 38.91
C GLY A 28 2.93 -6.70 39.19
N PHE A 29 2.21 -6.08 38.25
CA PHE A 29 0.76 -5.87 38.39
C PHE A 29 0.00 -7.18 38.52
N SER A 30 0.35 -8.20 37.74
CA SER A 30 -0.27 -9.53 37.81
C SER A 30 -0.15 -10.17 39.20
N PHE A 31 1.00 -10.02 39.87
CA PHE A 31 1.18 -10.51 41.25
C PHE A 31 0.30 -9.75 42.25
N LEU A 32 0.16 -8.44 42.09
CA LEU A 32 -0.71 -7.63 42.94
C LEU A 32 -2.18 -8.02 42.71
N GLN A 33 -2.58 -8.21 41.46
CA GLN A 33 -3.91 -8.68 41.10
C GLN A 33 -4.21 -10.05 41.71
N GLU A 34 -3.27 -11.00 41.62
CA GLU A 34 -3.42 -12.34 42.22
C GLU A 34 -3.55 -12.26 43.75
N THR A 35 -2.77 -11.38 44.40
CA THR A 35 -2.84 -11.18 45.85
C THR A 35 -4.18 -10.58 46.28
N VAL A 36 -4.67 -9.57 45.56
CA VAL A 36 -5.97 -8.94 45.84
C VAL A 36 -7.13 -9.91 45.58
N GLU A 37 -7.06 -10.70 44.52
CA GLU A 37 -8.07 -11.71 44.21
C GLU A 37 -8.10 -12.82 45.26
N LYS A 38 -6.93 -13.27 45.75
CA LYS A 38 -6.84 -14.21 46.87
C LYS A 38 -7.48 -13.64 48.13
N ALA A 39 -7.15 -12.40 48.52
CA ALA A 39 -7.73 -11.74 49.68
C ALA A 39 -9.25 -11.56 49.56
N LEU A 40 -9.75 -11.16 48.39
CA LEU A 40 -11.18 -11.01 48.15
C LEU A 40 -11.93 -12.35 48.22
N ARG A 41 -11.34 -13.43 47.68
CA ARG A 41 -11.91 -14.78 47.76
C ARG A 41 -11.98 -15.29 49.20
N GLU A 42 -10.95 -15.03 50.00
CA GLU A 42 -10.96 -15.36 51.44
C GLU A 42 -12.08 -14.62 52.18
N MET A 43 -12.26 -13.32 51.92
CA MET A 43 -13.34 -12.54 52.54
C MET A 43 -14.75 -13.00 52.12
N MET A 44 -14.95 -13.34 50.84
CA MET A 44 -16.27 -13.81 50.37
C MET A 44 -16.57 -15.26 50.78
N ALA A 45 -15.55 -16.10 50.97
CA ALA A 45 -15.71 -17.46 51.47
C ALA A 45 -16.13 -17.50 52.95
N ASP A 46 -15.72 -16.50 53.74
CA ASP A 46 -16.08 -16.34 55.15
C ASP A 46 -17.57 -15.97 55.34
N ASP A 47 -18.18 -15.24 54.39
CA ASP A 47 -19.55 -14.72 54.48
C ASP A 47 -20.65 -15.71 54.00
N GLY A 48 -20.31 -16.72 53.17
CA GLY A 48 -21.32 -17.44 52.36
C GLY A 48 -21.46 -18.96 52.56
N ASN A 49 -20.39 -19.72 52.70
CA ASN A 49 -20.42 -21.19 52.89
C ASN A 49 -18.97 -21.66 53.08
N GLY A 50 -18.58 -22.07 54.29
CA GLY A 50 -17.19 -22.39 54.68
C GLY A 50 -16.56 -23.60 53.99
N LYS A 51 -16.41 -23.56 52.66
CA LYS A 51 -15.59 -24.47 51.89
C LYS A 51 -14.22 -23.81 51.72
N ALA A 52 -13.20 -24.41 52.32
CA ALA A 52 -11.82 -23.99 52.20
C ALA A 52 -11.48 -23.71 50.73
N VAL A 53 -11.11 -22.46 50.45
CA VAL A 53 -10.66 -22.04 49.11
C VAL A 53 -9.35 -22.77 48.86
N ASP A 54 -9.37 -23.72 47.93
CA ASP A 54 -8.19 -24.46 47.48
C ASP A 54 -7.16 -23.46 46.92
N ASP A 55 -5.87 -23.67 47.18
CA ASP A 55 -4.80 -22.76 46.74
C ASP A 55 -4.53 -22.96 45.25
N ILE A 56 -5.45 -22.46 44.42
CA ILE A 56 -5.38 -22.54 42.97
C ILE A 56 -4.41 -21.46 42.49
N GLY A 57 -3.17 -21.84 42.19
CA GLY A 57 -2.18 -20.99 41.54
C GLY A 57 -2.47 -20.84 40.05
N ALA A 58 -2.51 -19.61 39.55
CA ALA A 58 -2.70 -19.33 38.13
C ALA A 58 -1.34 -19.14 37.43
N TYR A 59 -1.03 -19.98 36.44
CA TYR A 59 0.17 -19.83 35.62
C TYR A 59 -0.19 -19.22 34.27
N ALA A 60 0.49 -18.11 33.92
CA ALA A 60 0.38 -17.50 32.60
C ALA A 60 1.56 -17.96 31.72
N GLN A 61 1.24 -18.49 30.54
CA GLN A 61 2.23 -18.87 29.52
C GLN A 61 1.86 -18.21 28.19
N GLN A 62 2.85 -17.75 27.44
CA GLN A 62 2.63 -17.24 26.08
C GLN A 62 2.41 -18.41 25.11
N GLU A 63 1.37 -18.30 24.29
CA GLU A 63 1.16 -19.22 23.17
C GLU A 63 2.18 -18.94 22.06
N PRO A 64 2.78 -19.98 21.44
CA PRO A 64 3.67 -19.80 20.30
C PRO A 64 2.92 -19.18 19.11
N TYR A 65 3.36 -17.99 18.68
CA TYR A 65 2.80 -17.34 17.49
C TYR A 65 3.49 -17.88 16.22
N PRO A 66 2.75 -18.16 15.12
CA PRO A 66 3.33 -18.65 13.87
C PRO A 66 4.41 -17.69 13.32
N CYS A 67 5.33 -18.21 12.50
CA CYS A 67 6.35 -17.38 11.89
C CYS A 67 5.70 -16.35 10.95
N TYR A 68 6.06 -15.08 11.12
CA TYR A 68 5.57 -13.99 10.28
C TYR A 68 6.69 -13.00 10.02
N THR A 69 6.79 -12.54 8.78
CA THR A 69 7.73 -11.51 8.38
C THR A 69 7.14 -10.15 8.71
N LYS A 70 7.77 -9.41 9.62
CA LYS A 70 7.42 -8.02 9.91
C LYS A 70 8.05 -7.12 8.87
N ASP A 71 7.26 -6.67 7.91
CA ASP A 71 7.64 -5.54 7.08
C ASP A 71 7.21 -4.23 7.76
N THR A 72 8.20 -3.54 8.34
CA THR A 72 7.96 -2.26 9.04
C THR A 72 7.59 -1.15 8.06
N PHE A 73 7.89 -1.31 6.78
CA PHE A 73 7.70 -0.28 5.76
C PHE A 73 6.72 -0.79 4.70
N ASN A 74 5.42 -0.57 4.92
CA ASN A 74 4.41 -0.91 3.91
C ASN A 74 4.46 0.12 2.75
N VAL A 75 5.40 -0.10 1.81
CA VAL A 75 5.61 0.76 0.63
C VAL A 75 4.44 0.66 -0.35
N THR A 76 3.69 -0.45 -0.34
CA THR A 76 2.69 -0.79 -1.36
C THR A 76 1.61 0.28 -1.53
N LEU A 77 1.11 0.84 -0.42
CA LEU A 77 0.09 1.90 -0.47
C LEU A 77 0.64 3.19 -1.09
N PHE A 78 1.85 3.58 -0.70
CA PHE A 78 2.49 4.80 -1.20
C PHE A 78 2.88 4.67 -2.68
N LEU A 79 3.33 3.47 -3.08
CA LEU A 79 3.70 3.18 -4.46
C LEU A 79 2.54 3.41 -5.43
N ALA A 80 1.33 2.96 -5.06
CA ALA A 80 0.14 3.22 -5.87
C ALA A 80 -0.14 4.72 -6.06
N ILE A 81 -0.01 5.51 -4.98
CA ILE A 81 -0.21 6.97 -5.02
C ILE A 81 0.86 7.63 -5.91
N PHE A 82 2.13 7.25 -5.79
CA PHE A 82 3.21 7.79 -6.61
C PHE A 82 3.03 7.52 -8.10
N VAL A 83 2.58 6.32 -8.47
CA VAL A 83 2.30 5.96 -9.87
C VAL A 83 1.19 6.86 -10.45
N VAL A 84 0.10 7.07 -9.70
CA VAL A 84 -0.99 7.95 -10.13
C VAL A 84 -0.51 9.40 -10.30
N LEU A 85 0.26 9.92 -9.34
CA LEU A 85 0.80 11.28 -9.41
C LEU A 85 1.79 11.45 -10.58
N SER A 86 2.62 10.44 -10.85
CA SER A 86 3.57 10.46 -11.95
C SER A 86 2.88 10.60 -13.32
N TRP A 87 1.76 9.89 -13.52
CA TRP A 87 1.00 9.95 -14.78
C TRP A 87 -0.04 11.07 -14.84
N MET A 88 -0.34 11.73 -13.72
CA MET A 88 -1.19 12.92 -13.71
C MET A 88 -0.62 14.03 -14.61
N VAL A 89 0.68 14.30 -14.54
CA VAL A 89 1.32 15.38 -15.33
C VAL A 89 1.30 15.09 -16.84
N PRO A 90 1.76 13.91 -17.33
CA PRO A 90 1.61 13.53 -18.74
C PRO A 90 0.17 13.61 -19.26
N SER A 91 -0.81 13.17 -18.46
CA SER A 91 -2.21 13.22 -18.84
C SER A 91 -2.74 14.67 -18.99
N ALA A 92 -2.34 15.56 -18.07
CA ALA A 92 -2.70 16.98 -18.13
C ALA A 92 -2.09 17.68 -19.36
N LEU A 93 -0.83 17.33 -19.69
CA LEU A 93 -0.16 17.85 -20.88
C LEU A 93 -0.83 17.35 -22.17
N LEU A 94 -1.27 16.09 -22.24
CA LEU A 94 -2.06 15.59 -23.37
C LEU A 94 -3.34 16.40 -23.55
N VAL A 95 -4.10 16.63 -22.45
CA VAL A 95 -5.35 17.40 -22.53
C VAL A 95 -5.07 18.81 -23.00
N LYS A 96 -4.05 19.47 -22.44
CA LYS A 96 -3.63 20.82 -22.84
C LYS A 96 -3.29 20.88 -24.33
N ASN A 97 -2.52 19.94 -24.85
CA ASN A 97 -2.12 19.93 -26.25
C ASN A 97 -3.33 19.75 -27.18
N ILE A 98 -4.26 18.85 -26.84
CA ILE A 98 -5.49 18.63 -27.63
C ILE A 98 -6.36 19.89 -27.62
N VAL A 99 -6.51 20.55 -26.48
CA VAL A 99 -7.34 21.77 -26.39
C VAL A 99 -6.66 22.94 -27.10
N TYR A 100 -5.34 23.06 -27.02
CA TYR A 100 -4.57 24.06 -27.78
C TYR A 100 -4.77 23.90 -29.29
N GLU A 101 -4.76 22.67 -29.79
CA GLU A 101 -4.99 22.38 -31.20
C GLU A 101 -6.43 22.67 -31.65
N LYS A 102 -7.41 22.47 -30.77
CA LYS A 102 -8.80 22.88 -30.98
C LYS A 102 -8.94 24.41 -31.08
N GLU A 103 -8.28 25.15 -30.19
CA GLU A 103 -8.32 26.61 -30.15
C GLU A 103 -7.78 27.23 -31.44
N GLN A 104 -6.68 26.69 -31.96
CA GLN A 104 -6.07 27.10 -33.22
C GLN A 104 -6.83 26.60 -34.47
N ARG A 105 -7.94 25.88 -34.30
CA ARG A 105 -8.73 25.24 -35.36
C ARG A 105 -7.92 24.32 -36.28
N LEU A 106 -6.79 23.80 -35.81
CA LEU A 106 -5.94 22.87 -36.58
C LEU A 106 -6.69 21.58 -36.93
N LYS A 107 -7.59 21.16 -36.06
CA LYS A 107 -8.49 20.02 -36.32
C LYS A 107 -9.41 20.26 -37.52
N GLU A 108 -9.93 21.48 -37.69
CA GLU A 108 -10.76 21.84 -38.85
C GLU A 108 -9.94 21.87 -40.14
N LEU A 109 -8.70 22.36 -40.06
CA LEU A 109 -7.75 22.35 -41.18
C LEU A 109 -7.43 20.93 -41.65
N MET A 110 -7.18 20.00 -40.71
CA MET A 110 -6.94 18.58 -41.05
C MET A 110 -8.16 17.95 -41.74
N ARG A 111 -9.38 18.33 -41.31
CA ARG A 111 -10.62 17.85 -41.94
C ARG A 111 -10.77 18.36 -43.38
N ILE A 112 -10.40 19.61 -43.65
CA ILE A 112 -10.37 20.18 -45.01
C ILE A 112 -9.35 19.45 -45.90
N MET A 113 -8.24 19.00 -45.32
CA MET A 113 -7.20 18.21 -46.01
C MET A 113 -7.60 16.75 -46.27
N GLY A 114 -8.80 16.33 -45.85
CA GLY A 114 -9.34 14.99 -46.09
C GLY A 114 -9.00 13.95 -45.02
N LEU A 115 -8.45 14.37 -43.87
CA LEU A 115 -8.13 13.45 -42.77
C LEU A 115 -9.35 13.24 -41.87
N GLY A 116 -9.65 11.97 -41.55
CA GLY A 116 -10.78 11.63 -40.69
C GLY A 116 -10.57 12.00 -39.22
N ASP A 117 -11.64 12.43 -38.54
CA ASP A 117 -11.60 12.87 -37.13
C ASP A 117 -11.05 11.82 -36.15
N SER A 118 -11.19 10.52 -36.49
CA SER A 118 -10.70 9.41 -35.67
C SER A 118 -9.17 9.29 -35.65
N ILE A 119 -8.51 9.68 -36.75
CA ILE A 119 -7.05 9.60 -36.88
C ILE A 119 -6.37 10.56 -35.92
N HIS A 120 -7.00 11.72 -35.68
CA HIS A 120 -6.51 12.71 -34.75
C HIS A 120 -6.43 12.18 -33.31
N PHE A 121 -7.50 11.54 -32.84
CA PHE A 121 -7.52 10.92 -31.50
C PHE A 121 -6.54 9.75 -31.41
N LEU A 122 -6.44 8.93 -32.46
CA LEU A 122 -5.47 7.82 -32.52
C LEU A 122 -4.03 8.30 -32.49
N SER A 123 -3.70 9.40 -33.17
CA SER A 123 -2.36 9.98 -33.19
C SER A 123 -1.92 10.41 -31.79
N TRP A 124 -2.77 11.19 -31.10
CA TRP A 124 -2.50 11.62 -29.73
C TRP A 124 -2.45 10.44 -28.74
N ALA A 125 -3.34 9.45 -28.90
CA ALA A 125 -3.33 8.23 -28.10
C ALA A 125 -2.04 7.43 -28.28
N LEU A 126 -1.54 7.27 -29.51
CA LEU A 126 -0.31 6.53 -29.81
C LEU A 126 0.93 7.24 -29.26
N ILE A 127 1.03 8.56 -29.43
CA ILE A 127 2.14 9.35 -28.87
C ILE A 127 2.18 9.23 -27.35
N SER A 128 1.03 9.34 -26.68
CA SER A 128 0.97 9.21 -25.23
C SER A 128 1.15 7.77 -24.75
N LEU A 129 0.70 6.78 -25.52
CA LEU A 129 0.98 5.37 -25.22
C LEU A 129 2.48 5.08 -25.29
N ALA A 130 3.20 5.62 -26.28
CA ALA A 130 4.64 5.45 -26.40
C ALA A 130 5.40 6.07 -25.21
N LEU A 131 5.01 7.29 -24.80
CA LEU A 131 5.60 7.95 -23.63
C LEU A 131 5.30 7.19 -22.32
N ASN A 132 4.06 6.74 -22.13
CA ASN A 132 3.68 5.94 -20.97
C ASN A 132 4.36 4.57 -20.97
N ALA A 133 4.52 3.92 -22.12
CA ALA A 133 5.23 2.63 -22.22
C ALA A 133 6.69 2.75 -21.77
N LEU A 134 7.40 3.81 -22.19
CA LEU A 134 8.75 4.08 -21.70
C LEU A 134 8.78 4.27 -20.18
N SER A 135 7.82 5.02 -19.64
CA SER A 135 7.67 5.22 -18.19
C SER A 135 7.39 3.91 -17.44
N ILE A 136 6.52 3.04 -17.96
CA ILE A 136 6.22 1.72 -17.38
C ILE A 136 7.50 0.87 -17.30
N LEU A 137 8.31 0.85 -18.36
CA LEU A 137 9.56 0.09 -18.37
C LEU A 137 10.53 0.58 -17.29
N ILE A 138 10.62 1.89 -17.08
CA ILE A 138 11.45 2.49 -16.02
C ILE A 138 10.91 2.15 -14.63
N ILE A 139 9.59 2.24 -14.43
CA ILE A 139 8.97 1.91 -13.15
C ILE A 139 9.17 0.41 -12.84
N CYS A 140 8.93 -0.47 -13.81
CA CYS A 140 9.15 -1.91 -13.65
C CYS A 140 10.61 -2.25 -13.33
N SER A 141 11.58 -1.61 -13.99
CA SER A 141 13.00 -1.85 -13.70
C SER A 141 13.39 -1.37 -12.30
N LEU A 142 12.90 -0.20 -11.88
CA LEU A 142 13.10 0.33 -10.53
C LEU A 142 12.48 -0.58 -9.46
N LEU A 143 11.27 -1.10 -9.69
CA LEU A 143 10.61 -2.01 -8.74
C LEU A 143 11.34 -3.34 -8.61
N LYS A 144 11.87 -3.88 -9.73
CA LYS A 144 12.59 -5.16 -9.71
C LYS A 144 13.99 -5.05 -9.13
N TRP A 145 14.74 -4.00 -9.47
CA TRP A 145 16.09 -3.77 -8.94
C TRP A 145 16.10 -3.13 -7.55
N GLY A 146 15.04 -2.41 -7.19
CA GLY A 146 14.87 -1.84 -5.86
C GLY A 146 14.42 -2.83 -4.80
N GLU A 147 14.19 -4.11 -5.16
CA GLU A 147 13.70 -5.17 -4.25
C GLU A 147 12.46 -4.77 -3.44
N ILE A 148 11.63 -3.87 -3.97
CA ILE A 148 10.46 -3.32 -3.26
C ILE A 148 9.33 -4.36 -3.23
N LEU A 149 9.20 -5.14 -4.30
CA LEU A 149 8.17 -6.17 -4.49
C LEU A 149 8.84 -7.48 -4.93
N PRO A 150 9.59 -8.16 -4.06
CA PRO A 150 10.44 -9.30 -4.44
C PRO A 150 9.61 -10.49 -4.97
N GLU A 151 8.45 -10.73 -4.36
CA GLU A 151 7.55 -11.86 -4.67
C GLU A 151 6.67 -11.63 -5.91
N CYS A 152 6.69 -10.44 -6.52
CA CYS A 152 5.77 -10.11 -7.60
C CYS A 152 6.35 -10.48 -8.98
N ASP A 153 5.54 -11.17 -9.79
CA ASP A 153 5.88 -11.52 -11.16
C ASP A 153 5.94 -10.28 -12.08
N ILE A 154 7.04 -10.13 -12.80
CA ILE A 154 7.27 -8.96 -13.67
C ILE A 154 6.26 -8.85 -14.81
N SER A 155 5.79 -9.99 -15.33
CA SER A 155 4.79 -10.02 -16.40
C SER A 155 3.44 -9.49 -15.90
N LEU A 156 3.06 -9.85 -14.68
CA LEU A 156 1.81 -9.40 -14.07
C LEU A 156 1.87 -7.89 -13.83
N LEU A 157 2.98 -7.41 -13.25
CA LEU A 157 3.21 -5.97 -13.03
C LEU A 157 3.15 -5.16 -14.33
N LEU A 158 3.82 -5.62 -15.38
CA LEU A 158 3.84 -4.94 -16.68
C LEU A 158 2.44 -4.90 -17.31
N SER A 159 1.72 -6.01 -17.30
CA SER A 159 0.36 -6.08 -17.85
C SER A 159 -0.61 -5.17 -17.10
N PHE A 160 -0.50 -5.11 -15.77
CA PHE A 160 -1.32 -4.24 -14.93
C PHE A 160 -1.07 -2.76 -15.20
N LEU A 161 0.21 -2.34 -15.21
CA LEU A 161 0.59 -0.95 -15.48
C LEU A 161 0.23 -0.52 -16.90
N PHE A 162 0.32 -1.42 -17.87
CA PHE A 162 -0.07 -1.16 -19.26
C PHE A 162 -1.58 -0.92 -19.40
N LEU A 163 -2.41 -1.77 -18.78
CA LEU A 163 -3.86 -1.58 -18.75
C LEU A 163 -4.25 -0.27 -18.05
N PHE A 164 -3.56 0.07 -16.96
CA PHE A 164 -3.77 1.33 -16.26
C PHE A 164 -3.45 2.54 -17.15
N ALA A 165 -2.35 2.49 -17.90
CA ALA A 165 -1.99 3.56 -18.84
C ALA A 165 -3.04 3.72 -19.95
N LEU A 166 -3.57 2.63 -20.51
CA LEU A 166 -4.66 2.69 -21.49
C LEU A 166 -5.92 3.34 -20.92
N ALA A 167 -6.32 2.97 -19.69
CA ALA A 167 -7.47 3.56 -19.01
C ALA A 167 -7.27 5.06 -18.75
N SER A 168 -6.08 5.47 -18.32
CA SER A 168 -5.73 6.89 -18.09
C SER A 168 -5.75 7.71 -19.39
N ILE A 169 -5.26 7.16 -20.50
CA ILE A 169 -5.34 7.81 -21.82
C ILE A 169 -6.81 7.96 -22.25
N ALA A 170 -7.63 6.91 -22.11
CA ALA A 170 -9.05 6.99 -22.44
C ALA A 170 -9.79 8.04 -21.60
N GLN A 171 -9.50 8.10 -20.29
CA GLN A 171 -10.06 9.09 -19.38
C GLN A 171 -9.64 10.52 -19.75
N SER A 172 -8.36 10.75 -20.08
CA SER A 172 -7.87 12.08 -20.47
C SER A 172 -8.41 12.54 -21.82
N LEU A 173 -8.54 11.63 -22.80
CA LEU A 173 -9.23 11.93 -24.07
C LEU A 173 -10.69 12.31 -23.83
N LEU A 174 -11.40 11.57 -22.98
CA LEU A 174 -12.77 11.89 -22.58
C LEU A 174 -12.85 13.29 -21.95
N LEU A 175 -11.99 13.59 -20.98
CA LEU A 175 -11.94 14.91 -20.32
C LEU A 175 -11.64 16.03 -21.31
N SER A 176 -10.74 15.81 -22.27
CA SER A 176 -10.41 16.82 -23.29
C SER A 176 -11.61 17.23 -24.14
N THR A 177 -12.65 16.39 -24.26
CA THR A 177 -13.85 16.72 -25.03
C THR A 177 -14.72 17.78 -24.36
N PHE A 178 -14.69 17.89 -23.02
CA PHE A 178 -15.47 18.87 -22.28
C PHE A 178 -14.88 20.28 -22.28
N PHE A 179 -13.58 20.42 -22.56
CA PHE A 179 -12.89 21.71 -22.57
C PHE A 179 -12.74 22.28 -23.99
N SER A 180 -13.05 23.56 -24.15
CA SER A 180 -12.98 24.28 -25.43
C SER A 180 -11.86 25.34 -25.52
N ASN A 181 -11.28 25.75 -24.39
CA ASN A 181 -10.24 26.80 -24.32
C ASN A 181 -9.02 26.27 -23.54
N ALA A 182 -7.80 26.55 -24.03
CA ALA A 182 -6.57 25.99 -23.46
C ALA A 182 -6.14 26.66 -22.14
N ASN A 183 -6.74 27.81 -21.81
CA ASN A 183 -6.51 28.56 -20.58
C ASN A 183 -7.87 29.12 -20.09
N ILE A 184 -8.11 29.08 -18.78
CA ILE A 184 -9.20 29.85 -18.14
C ILE A 184 -8.72 31.29 -17.97
#